data_AF-K2EJ24-F1
#
_entry.id   AF-K2EJ24-F1
#
_cell.length_a   1.000
_cell.length_b   1.000
_cell.length_c   1.000
_cell.angle_alpha   90.00
_cell.angle_beta   90.00
_cell.angle_gamma   90.00
#
_symmetry.space_group_name_H-M   'P 1'
#
loop_
_entity.id
_entity.type
_entity.pdbx_description
1 polymer ?
#
loop_
_entity_poly.entity_id
_entity_poly.type
_entity_poly.pdbx_seq_one_letter_code
_entity_poly.pdbx_strand_id
1 'polypeptide(L)' 'MSVSNYILSLKRKYMHINDLIQDELSRPLPNSLVLFELKLKRLRLKKRIIGLI' A
#
# COMPACT_ATOMS: atom_id res chain seq x y z
N MET A 1 -14.11 14.87 11.02
CA MET A 1 -13.21 13.69 10.98
C MET A 1 -11.87 14.11 11.57
N SER A 2 -11.34 13.38 12.57
CA SER A 2 -10.03 13.70 13.15
C SER A 2 -8.89 13.28 12.21
N VAL A 3 -7.76 13.99 12.26
CA VAL A 3 -6.52 13.64 11.55
C VAL A 3 -6.08 12.21 11.89
N SER A 4 -6.32 11.76 13.13
CA SER A 4 -6.08 10.40 13.60
C SER A 4 -6.88 9.35 12.79
N ASN A 5 -8.17 9.58 12.54
CA ASN A 5 -9.00 8.66 11.74
C ASN A 5 -8.51 8.58 10.29
N TYR A 6 -8.01 9.71 9.75
CA TYR A 6 -7.44 9.75 8.42
C TYR A 6 -6.12 8.96 8.34
N ILE A 7 -5.21 9.12 9.31
CA ILE A 7 -3.97 8.34 9.40
C ILE A 7 -4.27 6.83 9.54
N LEU A 8 -5.25 6.46 10.38
CA LEU A 8 -5.71 5.07 10.51
C LEU A 8 -6.21 4.51 9.16
N SER A 9 -6.99 5.28 8.41
CA SER A 9 -7.47 4.86 7.08
C SER A 9 -6.32 4.66 6.09
N LEU A 10 -5.30 5.52 6.13
CA LEU A 10 -4.10 5.40 5.29
C LEU A 10 -3.26 4.18 5.67
N LYS A 11 -3.10 3.90 6.96
CA LYS A 11 -2.42 2.69 7.46
C LYS A 11 -3.15 1.42 7.02
N ARG A 12 -4.48 1.38 7.11
CA ARG A 12 -5.27 0.23 6.61
C ARG A 12 -5.08 0.01 5.11
N LYS A 13 -5.14 1.08 4.32
CA LYS A 13 -4.86 1.01 2.86
C LYS A 13 -3.43 0.52 2.58
N TYR A 14 -2.47 0.95 3.37
CA TYR A 14 -1.07 0.52 3.24
C TYR A 14 -0.91 -0.97 3.51
N MET A 15 -1.52 -1.49 4.58
CA MET A 15 -1.50 -2.93 4.88
C MET A 15 -2.14 -3.74 3.77
N HIS A 16 -3.34 -3.34 3.31
CA HIS A 16 -4.04 -4.03 2.24
C HIS A 16 -3.20 -4.12 0.94
N ILE A 17 -2.46 -3.08 0.58
CA ILE A 17 -1.56 -3.14 -0.58
C ILE A 17 -0.37 -4.07 -0.35
N ASN A 18 0.15 -4.19 0.88
CA ASN A 18 1.18 -5.17 1.16
C ASN A 18 0.65 -6.60 1.01
N ASP A 19 -0.58 -6.86 1.47
CA ASP A 19 -1.23 -8.16 1.32
C ASP A 19 -1.37 -8.51 -0.16
N LEU A 20 -1.88 -7.58 -0.99
CA LEU A 20 -1.95 -7.77 -2.44
C LEU A 20 -0.59 -8.02 -3.12
N ILE A 21 0.48 -7.40 -2.62
CA ILE A 21 1.84 -7.65 -3.12
C ILE A 21 2.29 -9.06 -2.73
N GLN A 22 2.03 -9.51 -1.51
CA GLN A 22 2.36 -10.86 -1.06
C GLN A 22 1.57 -11.91 -1.83
N ASP A 23 0.27 -11.67 -2.05
CA ASP A 23 -0.58 -12.53 -2.84
C ASP A 23 -0.05 -12.66 -4.27
N GLU A 24 0.30 -11.56 -4.92
CA GLU A 24 0.86 -11.58 -6.28
C GLU A 24 2.23 -12.26 -6.34
N LEU A 25 3.07 -12.10 -5.32
CA LEU A 25 4.37 -12.78 -5.22
C LEU A 25 4.23 -14.29 -4.95
N SER A 26 3.16 -14.71 -4.29
CA SER A 26 2.87 -16.12 -4.00
C SER A 26 2.34 -16.88 -5.23
N ARG A 27 1.96 -16.17 -6.29
CA ARG A 27 1.49 -16.78 -7.53
C ARG A 27 2.64 -17.50 -8.25
N PRO A 28 2.36 -18.65 -8.89
CA PRO A 28 3.38 -19.39 -9.65
C PRO A 28 3.94 -18.58 -10.83
N LEU A 29 3.17 -17.62 -11.37
CA LEU A 29 3.59 -16.67 -12.39
C LEU A 29 3.18 -15.25 -11.97
N PRO A 30 4.03 -14.54 -11.20
CA PRO A 30 3.74 -13.19 -10.75
C PRO A 30 3.72 -12.22 -11.93
N ASN A 31 2.71 -11.34 -11.98
CA ASN A 31 2.72 -10.27 -12.97
C ASN A 31 3.60 -9.10 -12.52
N SER A 32 4.73 -8.90 -13.21
CA SER A 32 5.72 -7.87 -12.89
C SER A 32 5.18 -6.44 -13.02
N LEU A 33 4.27 -6.18 -13.97
CA LEU A 33 3.61 -4.88 -14.11
C LEU A 33 2.69 -4.59 -12.92
N VAL A 34 1.89 -5.58 -12.51
CA VAL A 34 0.99 -5.47 -11.36
C VAL A 34 1.79 -5.22 -10.08
N LEU A 35 2.88 -5.98 -9.88
CA LEU A 35 3.78 -5.76 -8.74
C LEU A 35 4.40 -4.37 -8.74
N PHE A 36 4.80 -3.86 -9.91
CA PHE A 36 5.36 -2.51 -10.04
C PHE A 36 4.32 -1.44 -9.68
N GLU A 37 3.09 -1.55 -10.19
CA GLU A 37 2.00 -0.64 -9.85
C GLU A 37 1.65 -0.66 -8.36
N LEU A 38 1.58 -1.85 -7.76
CA LEU A 38 1.30 -2.00 -6.33
C LEU A 38 2.42 -1.38 -5.47
N LYS A 39 3.69 -1.60 -5.85
CA LYS A 39 4.85 -0.97 -5.19
C LYS A 39 4.82 0.55 -5.31
N LEU A 40 4.43 1.12 -6.46
CA LEU A 40 4.26 2.56 -6.62
C LEU A 40 3.12 3.11 -5.76
N LYS A 41 1.97 2.44 -5.72
CA LYS A 41 0.84 2.83 -4.86
C LYS A 41 1.25 2.80 -3.38
N ARG A 42 2.01 1.77 -2.97
CA ARG A 42 2.58 1.65 -1.62
C ARG A 42 3.51 2.82 -1.29
N LEU A 43 4.41 3.19 -2.21
CA LEU A 43 5.34 4.31 -2.03
C LEU A 43 4.59 5.64 -1.84
N ARG A 44 3.56 5.90 -2.67
CA ARG A 44 2.75 7.12 -2.57
C ARG A 44 2.02 7.22 -1.22
N LEU A 45 1.45 6.12 -0.73
CA LEU A 45 0.82 6.08 0.59
C LEU A 45 1.83 6.30 1.72
N LYS A 46 3.01 5.68 1.64
CA LYS A 46 4.09 5.89 2.62
C LYS A 46 4.47 7.38 2.70
N LYS A 47 4.67 8.04 1.55
CA LYS A 47 4.95 9.48 1.50
C LYS A 47 3.84 10.32 2.10
N ARG A 48 2.57 9.98 1.82
CA ARG A 48 1.40 10.68 2.41
C ARG A 48 1.34 10.52 3.93
N ILE A 49 1.58 9.32 4.45
CA ILE A 49 1.58 9.07 5.90
C ILE A 49 2.71 9.86 6.57
N ILE A 50 3.92 9.83 6.00
CA ILE A 50 5.08 10.56 6.54
C ILE A 50 4.85 12.08 6.47
N GLY A 51 4.26 12.59 5.39
CA GLY A 51 3.98 14.04 5.28
C GLY A 51 2.83 14.54 6.18
N LEU A 52 2.15 13.64 6.91
CA LEU A 52 1.08 13.96 7.86
C LEU A 52 1.49 13.76 9.33
N ILE A 53 2.65 13.16 9.57
CA ILE A 53 3.27 12.94 10.89
C ILE A 53 4.28 14.04 11.10
#